data_AF-A0AAD9D440-F1
#
_entry.id   AF-A0AAD9D440-F1
#
_cell.length_a   1.000
_cell.length_b   1.000
_cell.length_c   1.000
_cell.angle_alpha   90.00
_cell.angle_beta   90.00
_cell.angle_gamma   90.00
#
_symmetry.space_group_name_H-M   'P 1'
#
loop_
_entity.id
_entity.type
_entity.pdbx_description
1 polymer ?
#
loop_
_entity_poly.entity_id
_entity_poly.type
_entity_poly.pdbx_seq_one_letter_code
_entity_poly.pdbx_strand_id
1 'polypeptide(L)' 'MKFAAILLATAVASSSAFVPSVAPLRTSISLDAKHANNKAAKKAAHNRPKKSRPSDINRKPTNYPTWDSPPEYTISDN' A
#
# COMPACT_ATOMS: atom_id res chain seq x y z
N MET A 1 58.65 -1.82 18.58
CA MET A 1 58.12 -2.23 17.24
C MET A 1 57.23 -3.47 17.27
N LYS A 2 57.39 -4.42 18.22
CA LYS A 2 56.58 -5.66 18.30
C LYS A 2 55.08 -5.44 18.62
N PHE A 3 54.75 -4.42 19.42
CA PHE A 3 53.35 -4.09 19.77
C PHE A 3 52.54 -3.51 18.60
N ALA A 4 53.18 -2.77 17.69
CA ALA A 4 52.51 -2.23 16.51
C ALA A 4 52.09 -3.34 15.53
N ALA A 5 52.89 -4.39 15.39
CA ALA A 5 52.58 -5.54 14.55
C ALA A 5 51.36 -6.33 15.06
N ILE A 6 51.21 -6.45 16.37
CA ILE A 6 50.07 -7.13 17.00
C ILE A 6 48.78 -6.32 16.79
N LEU A 7 48.85 -4.99 16.96
CA LEU A 7 47.70 -4.10 16.81
C LEU A 7 47.22 -4.05 15.34
N LEU A 8 48.16 -4.06 14.39
CA LEU A 8 47.84 -4.14 12.96
C LEU A 8 47.19 -5.48 12.58
N ALA A 9 47.66 -6.60 13.14
CA ALA A 9 47.08 -7.92 12.89
C ALA A 9 45.63 -8.03 13.41
N THR A 10 45.32 -7.44 14.57
CA THR A 10 43.95 -7.43 15.12
C THR A 10 42.99 -6.55 14.30
N ALA A 11 43.47 -5.45 13.72
CA ALA A 11 42.66 -4.58 12.88
C ALA A 11 42.30 -5.25 11.54
N VAL A 12 43.23 -5.99 10.92
CA VAL A 12 43.01 -6.72 9.67
C VAL A 12 42.07 -7.92 9.87
N ALA A 13 42.13 -8.62 11.00
CA ALA A 13 41.18 -9.70 11.29
C ALA A 13 39.73 -9.20 11.40
N SER A 14 39.53 -7.98 11.91
CA SER A 14 38.21 -7.38 12.16
C SER A 14 37.52 -6.85 10.89
N SER A 15 38.24 -6.62 9.79
CA SER A 15 37.65 -6.14 8.53
C SER A 15 36.93 -7.24 7.74
N SER A 16 37.20 -8.51 8.03
CA SER A 16 36.54 -9.67 7.39
C SER A 16 35.05 -9.80 7.75
N ALA A 17 34.62 -9.20 8.87
CA ALA A 17 33.22 -9.19 9.30
C ALA A 17 32.34 -8.16 8.55
N PHE A 18 32.94 -7.28 7.76
CA PHE A 18 32.26 -6.24 6.96
C PHE A 18 32.27 -6.53 5.46
N VAL A 19 32.67 -7.73 5.03
CA VAL A 19 32.38 -8.14 3.66
C VAL A 19 30.86 -8.27 3.57
N PRO A 20 30.16 -7.44 2.77
CA PRO A 20 28.75 -7.65 2.55
C PRO A 20 28.63 -9.06 2.00
N SER A 21 28.00 -9.95 2.76
CA SER A 21 27.56 -11.25 2.27
C SER A 21 26.68 -10.93 1.07
N VAL A 22 27.26 -11.00 -0.13
CA VAL A 22 26.54 -10.88 -1.39
C VAL A 22 25.47 -11.95 -1.31
N ALA A 23 24.26 -11.52 -0.95
CA ALA A 23 23.08 -12.37 -0.98
C ALA A 23 23.12 -13.09 -2.32
N PRO A 24 22.82 -14.40 -2.38
CA PRO A 24 22.89 -15.13 -3.63
C PRO A 24 22.15 -14.33 -4.68
N LEU A 25 22.90 -13.86 -5.69
CA LEU A 25 22.34 -13.28 -6.90
C LEU A 25 21.26 -14.26 -7.31
N ARG A 26 19.99 -13.82 -7.29
CA ARG A 26 18.90 -14.66 -7.78
C ARG A 26 19.16 -14.88 -9.27
N THR A 27 19.88 -15.95 -9.59
CA THR A 27 20.22 -16.41 -10.94
C THR A 27 18.99 -17.02 -11.59
N SER A 28 17.91 -16.23 -11.69
CA SER A 28 16.71 -16.47 -12.49
C SER A 28 15.62 -15.47 -12.10
N ILE A 29 15.90 -14.16 -12.13
CA ILE A 29 14.79 -13.22 -12.35
C ILE A 29 14.54 -13.31 -13.84
N SER A 30 13.57 -14.12 -14.24
CA SER A 30 13.14 -14.32 -15.63
C SER A 30 13.07 -12.97 -16.36
N LEU A 31 14.11 -12.66 -17.15
CA LEU A 31 14.14 -11.49 -18.04
C LEU A 31 13.13 -11.65 -19.21
N ASP A 32 12.54 -12.83 -19.35
CA ASP A 32 11.69 -13.22 -20.47
C ASP A 32 10.21 -13.36 -20.09
N ALA A 33 9.71 -12.45 -19.24
CA ALA A 33 8.27 -12.33 -19.02
C ALA A 33 7.65 -11.57 -20.19
N LYS A 34 6.81 -12.22 -21.01
CA LYS A 34 6.07 -11.61 -22.12
C LYS A 34 5.31 -10.32 -21.72
N HIS A 35 4.91 -10.20 -20.45
CA HIS A 35 4.22 -9.05 -19.92
C HIS A 35 4.86 -8.53 -18.62
N ALA A 36 5.02 -7.21 -18.52
CA ALA A 36 5.50 -6.55 -17.32
C ALA A 36 4.42 -6.49 -16.23
N ASN A 37 4.82 -6.72 -14.98
CA ASN A 37 3.92 -6.66 -13.83
C ASN A 37 3.48 -5.22 -13.51
N ASN A 38 2.21 -5.05 -13.12
CA ASN A 38 1.72 -3.80 -12.57
C ASN A 38 2.19 -3.66 -11.11
N LYS A 39 2.96 -2.59 -10.82
CA LYS A 39 3.49 -2.29 -9.48
C LYS A 39 3.04 -0.92 -9.00
N ALA A 40 3.13 -0.70 -7.68
CA ALA A 40 2.84 0.56 -7.01
C ALA A 40 1.50 1.18 -7.46
N ALA A 41 1.50 2.44 -7.88
CA ALA A 41 0.32 3.17 -8.31
C ALA A 41 -0.45 2.49 -9.46
N LYS A 42 0.25 1.81 -10.38
CA LYS A 42 -0.40 1.11 -11.51
C LYS A 42 -1.27 -0.06 -11.02
N LYS A 43 -0.81 -0.80 -10.00
CA LYS A 43 -1.59 -1.87 -9.38
C LYS A 43 -2.79 -1.31 -8.60
N ALA A 44 -2.59 -0.24 -7.85
CA ALA A 44 -3.66 0.41 -7.10
C ALA A 44 -4.76 0.95 -8.04
N ALA A 45 -4.40 1.60 -9.14
CA ALA A 45 -5.35 2.12 -10.12
C ALA A 45 -6.17 1.01 -10.82
N HIS A 46 -5.55 -0.15 -11.06
CA HIS A 46 -6.19 -1.32 -11.64
C HIS A 46 -7.22 -1.94 -10.68
N ASN A 47 -6.81 -2.16 -9.43
CA ASN A 47 -7.61 -2.90 -8.43
C ASN A 47 -8.61 -2.05 -7.65
N ARG A 48 -8.63 -0.72 -7.82
CA ARG A 48 -9.54 0.13 -7.06
C ARG A 48 -11.01 -0.25 -7.32
N PRO A 49 -11.87 -0.27 -6.28
CA PRO A 49 -13.29 -0.58 -6.45
C PRO A 49 -13.96 0.47 -7.36
N LYS A 50 -14.74 -0.01 -8.33
CA LYS A 50 -15.49 0.82 -9.29
C LYS A 50 -16.86 0.21 -9.52
N LYS A 51 -17.87 1.05 -9.71
CA LYS A 51 -19.16 0.61 -10.28
C LYS A 51 -18.96 0.38 -11.78
N SER A 52 -19.16 -0.85 -12.25
CA SER A 52 -19.01 -1.21 -13.67
C SER A 52 -20.34 -1.20 -14.43
N ARG A 53 -21.46 -1.46 -13.74
CA ARG A 53 -22.77 -1.63 -14.37
C ARG A 53 -23.46 -0.27 -14.56
N PRO A 54 -23.90 0.09 -15.78
CA PRO A 54 -24.58 1.36 -16.03
C PRO A 54 -25.82 1.58 -15.16
N SER A 55 -26.57 0.51 -14.89
CA SER A 55 -27.72 0.56 -13.98
C SER A 55 -27.35 0.94 -12.55
N ASP A 56 -26.17 0.56 -12.07
CA ASP A 56 -25.70 0.88 -10.71
C ASP A 56 -25.12 2.29 -10.65
N ILE A 57 -24.51 2.77 -11.74
CA ILE A 57 -24.04 4.15 -11.89
C ILE A 57 -25.24 5.12 -11.94
N ASN A 58 -26.29 4.74 -12.66
CA ASN A 58 -27.44 5.60 -12.93
C ASN A 58 -28.57 5.49 -11.89
N ARG A 59 -28.36 4.79 -10.76
CA ARG A 59 -29.37 4.75 -9.68
C ARG A 59 -29.65 6.16 -9.18
N LYS A 60 -30.92 6.54 -9.18
CA LYS A 60 -31.41 7.79 -8.61
C LYS A 60 -32.11 7.50 -7.28
N PRO A 61 -32.11 8.45 -6.33
CA PRO A 61 -32.95 8.34 -5.13
C PRO A 61 -34.42 8.14 -5.51
N THR A 62 -35.14 7.37 -4.70
CA THR A 62 -36.58 7.19 -4.86
C THR A 62 -37.30 8.46 -4.43
N ASN A 63 -38.23 8.94 -5.26
CA ASN A 63 -39.11 10.06 -4.90
C ASN A 63 -40.30 9.52 -4.11
N TYR A 64 -40.34 9.80 -2.81
CA TYR A 64 -41.47 9.46 -1.95
C TYR A 64 -42.44 10.64 -1.88
N PRO A 65 -43.75 10.39 -1.75
CA PRO A 65 -44.71 11.47 -1.50
C PRO A 65 -44.40 12.16 -0.18
N THR A 66 -44.52 13.49 -0.15
CA THR A 66 -44.43 14.27 1.08
C THR A 66 -45.73 14.13 1.86
N TRP A 67 -45.61 13.82 3.15
CA TRP A 67 -46.73 13.89 4.09
C TRP A 67 -46.68 15.21 4.85
N ASP A 68 -47.84 15.84 5.01
CA ASP A 68 -48.00 16.97 5.93
C ASP A 68 -48.04 16.41 7.35
N SER A 69 -46.99 16.70 8.13
CA SER A 69 -46.95 16.33 9.54
C SER A 69 -47.81 17.30 10.36
N PRO A 70 -48.70 16.81 11.24
CA PRO A 70 -49.38 17.68 12.19
C PRO A 70 -48.37 18.31 13.16
N PRO A 71 -48.72 19.44 13.81
CA PRO A 71 -47.85 20.07 14.79
C PRO A 71 -47.53 19.11 15.95
N GLU A 72 -46.26 19.05 16.34
CA GLU A 72 -45.76 18.11 17.36
C GLU A 72 -46.34 18.37 18.76
N TYR A 73 -46.68 19.63 19.05
CA TYR A 73 -47.30 20.04 20.30
C TYR A 73 -48.22 21.24 20.09
N THR A 74 -49.19 21.39 20.98
CA THR A 74 -50.03 22.58 21.08
C THR A 74 -49.78 23.22 22.43
N ILE A 75 -49.41 24.50 22.44
CA ILE A 75 -49.26 25.29 23.67
C ILE A 75 -50.66 25.86 24.00
N SER A 76 -51.17 25.55 25.19
CA SER A 76 -52.39 26.14 25.72
C SER A 76 -52.04 27.22 26.74
N ASP A 77 -52.44 28.46 26.47
CA ASP A 77 -52.38 29.54 27.46
C ASP A 77 -53.61 29.41 28.38
N ASN A 78 -53.37 28.98 29.61
CA ASN A 78 -54.36 28.92 30.68
C ASN A 78 -54.19 30.14 31.59
#